data_AF-W7KX44-F1
#
_entry.id   AF-W7KX44-F1
#
_cell.length_a   1.000
_cell.length_b   1.000
_cell.length_c   1.000
_cell.angle_alpha   90.00
_cell.angle_beta   90.00
_cell.angle_gamma   90.00
#
_symmetry.space_group_name_H-M   'P 1'
#
loop_
_entity.id
_entity.type
_entity.pdbx_description
1 polymer ?
#
loop_
_entity_poly.entity_id
_entity_poly.type
_entity_poly.pdbx_seq_one_letter_code
_entity_poly.pdbx_strand_id
1 'polypeptide(L)'
;MIEIEKVSWNESLKVEISYTGECVTQVVRRLPPLSVVRQACYIFFNSPSQNIKDKTILFLLLLSSTDQIKEAIEANKLKEGEDGYLVRCCKSDLEKYSPIAIESLDERLMLTFNAINSPKRHPK
;
A
#
# COMPACT_ATOMS: atom_id res chain seq x y z
N MET A 1 -1.60 2.93 14.30
CA MET A 1 -1.36 4.13 13.47
C MET A 1 -0.62 3.63 12.24
N ILE A 2 -0.74 4.23 11.06
CA ILE A 2 0.10 3.77 9.93
C ILE A 2 1.56 3.95 10.33
N GLU A 3 2.31 2.86 10.32
CA GLU A 3 3.73 2.82 10.65
C GLU A 3 4.52 2.87 9.35
N ILE A 4 5.41 3.85 9.22
CA ILE A 4 6.28 4.02 8.06
C ILE A 4 7.70 4.18 8.58
N GLU A 5 8.57 3.26 8.19
CA GLU A 5 9.97 3.24 8.60
C GLU A 5 10.87 3.26 7.35
N LYS A 6 11.91 4.09 7.38
CA LYS A 6 12.95 4.04 6.35
C LYS A 6 13.90 2.88 6.67
N VAL A 7 14.12 2.00 5.70
CA VAL A 7 14.94 0.80 5.86
C VAL A 7 16.03 0.73 4.80
N SER A 8 17.15 0.09 5.12
CA SER A 8 18.13 -0.35 4.11
C SER A 8 17.84 -1.79 3.75
N TRP A 9 17.61 -2.06 2.47
CA TRP A 9 17.17 -3.36 2.00
C TRP A 9 18.22 -4.44 2.26
N ASN A 10 17.78 -5.51 2.90
CA ASN A 10 18.52 -6.76 3.02
C ASN A 10 17.56 -7.93 2.85
N GLU A 11 18.06 -9.10 2.45
CA GLU A 11 17.18 -10.25 2.19
C GLU A 11 16.34 -10.70 3.39
N SER A 12 16.80 -10.43 4.62
CA SER A 12 16.04 -10.79 5.82
C SER A 12 14.76 -9.96 5.97
N LEU A 13 14.69 -8.75 5.42
CA LEU A 13 13.46 -7.93 5.43
C LEU A 13 12.32 -8.53 4.59
N LYS A 14 12.59 -9.53 3.74
CA LYS A 14 11.53 -10.26 3.04
C LYS A 14 10.54 -10.92 4.01
N VAL A 15 10.97 -11.29 5.22
CA VAL A 15 10.08 -11.90 6.22
C VAL A 15 9.09 -10.90 6.82
N GLU A 16 9.40 -9.60 6.75
CA GLU A 16 8.52 -8.54 7.24
C GLU A 16 7.34 -8.31 6.28
N ILE A 17 7.51 -8.62 4.99
CA ILE A 17 6.44 -8.54 3.98
C ILE A 17 5.42 -9.64 4.29
N SER A 18 4.30 -9.25 4.89
CA SER A 18 3.37 -10.20 5.48
C SER A 18 1.95 -9.65 5.60
N TYR A 19 0.99 -10.56 5.76
CA TYR A 19 -0.39 -10.24 6.12
C TYR A 19 -0.87 -11.20 7.19
N THR A 20 -1.26 -10.66 8.35
CA THR A 20 -1.65 -11.44 9.54
C THR A 20 -3.16 -11.59 9.71
N GLY A 21 -3.96 -11.08 8.78
CA GLY A 21 -5.40 -10.92 8.96
C GLY A 21 -5.79 -9.58 9.57
N GLU A 22 -4.95 -9.01 10.43
CA GLU A 22 -5.19 -7.75 11.13
C GLU A 22 -4.28 -6.62 10.65
N CYS A 23 -3.05 -6.94 10.26
CA CYS A 23 -2.09 -5.99 9.72
C CYS A 23 -1.53 -6.50 8.40
N VAL A 24 -1.21 -5.58 7.50
CA VAL A 24 -0.43 -5.85 6.30
C VAL A 24 0.82 -4.98 6.31
N THR A 25 1.93 -5.57 5.91
CA THR A 25 3.23 -4.94 5.83
C THR A 25 3.81 -5.16 4.44
N GLN A 26 4.36 -4.11 3.85
CA GLN A 26 5.00 -4.17 2.54
C GLN A 26 6.17 -3.21 2.47
N VAL A 27 7.15 -3.52 1.62
CA VAL A 27 8.26 -2.63 1.32
C VAL A 27 8.04 -1.94 -0.04
N VAL A 28 8.30 -0.65 -0.08
CA VAL A 28 8.29 0.15 -1.31
C VAL A 28 9.60 0.90 -1.48
N ARG A 29 10.08 1.03 -2.71
CA ARG A 29 11.32 1.76 -3.01
C ARG A 29 11.13 3.27 -2.83
N ARG A 30 9.98 3.78 -3.25
CA ARG A 30 9.60 5.20 -3.12
C ARG A 30 8.36 5.29 -2.27
N LEU A 31 8.41 6.09 -1.22
CA LEU A 31 7.25 6.34 -0.37
C LEU A 31 6.20 7.12 -1.15
N PRO A 32 4.98 6.58 -1.36
CA PRO A 32 3.90 7.35 -1.95
C PRO A 32 3.38 8.41 -0.96
N PRO A 33 2.64 9.43 -1.44
CA PRO A 33 2.03 10.43 -0.56
C PRO A 33 1.20 9.77 0.56
N LEU A 34 1.20 10.37 1.75
CA LEU A 34 0.51 9.80 2.91
C LEU A 34 -0.99 9.58 2.66
N SER A 35 -1.63 10.42 1.84
CA SER A 35 -3.02 10.24 1.42
C SER A 35 -3.23 8.94 0.64
N VAL A 36 -2.31 8.60 -0.26
CA VAL A 36 -2.31 7.36 -1.04
C VAL A 36 -2.11 6.18 -0.12
N VAL A 37 -1.16 6.25 0.83
CA VAL A 37 -0.97 5.21 1.84
C VAL A 37 -2.26 4.98 2.62
N ARG A 38 -2.89 6.05 3.12
CA ARG A 38 -4.16 5.97 3.88
C ARG A 38 -5.28 5.35 3.06
N GLN A 39 -5.44 5.77 1.80
CA GLN A 39 -6.46 5.23 0.91
C GLN A 39 -6.19 3.75 0.59
N ALA A 40 -4.94 3.37 0.35
CA ALA A 40 -4.52 1.98 0.14
C ALA A 40 -4.89 1.12 1.36
N CYS A 41 -4.59 1.60 2.58
CA CYS A 41 -4.97 0.91 3.82
C CYS A 41 -6.49 0.73 3.92
N TYR A 42 -7.24 1.80 3.65
CA TYR A 42 -8.70 1.77 3.70
C TYR A 42 -9.29 0.76 2.70
N ILE A 43 -8.86 0.83 1.44
CA ILE A 43 -9.31 -0.08 0.38
C ILE A 43 -8.95 -1.53 0.72
N PHE A 44 -7.72 -1.77 1.16
CA PHE A 44 -7.23 -3.11 1.48
C PHE A 44 -8.12 -3.84 2.49
N PHE A 45 -8.60 -3.14 3.52
CA PHE A 45 -9.42 -3.73 4.58
C PHE A 45 -10.94 -3.61 4.37
N ASN A 46 -11.43 -2.62 3.60
CA ASN A 46 -12.87 -2.37 3.43
C ASN A 46 -13.45 -2.75 2.06
N SER A 47 -12.63 -3.04 1.04
CA SER A 47 -13.14 -3.52 -0.24
C SER A 47 -13.34 -5.04 -0.24
N PRO A 48 -14.43 -5.54 -0.87
CA PRO A 48 -14.64 -6.99 -1.02
C PRO A 48 -13.44 -7.63 -1.72
N SER A 49 -13.16 -8.90 -1.37
CA SER A 49 -11.93 -9.59 -1.72
C SER A 49 -11.55 -9.38 -3.19
N GLN A 50 -10.43 -8.69 -3.43
CA GLN A 50 -9.82 -8.65 -4.75
C GLN A 50 -9.46 -10.09 -5.17
N ASN A 51 -9.57 -10.39 -6.48
CA ASN A 51 -9.22 -11.69 -7.08
C ASN A 51 -7.74 -12.09 -6.88
N ILE A 52 -6.94 -11.21 -6.28
CA ILE A 52 -5.53 -11.44 -5.95
C ILE A 52 -5.46 -12.25 -4.66
N LYS A 53 -4.96 -13.49 -4.80
CA LYS A 53 -4.78 -14.44 -3.69
C LYS A 53 -3.74 -13.92 -2.68
N ASP A 54 -2.65 -13.34 -3.17
CA ASP A 54 -1.61 -12.79 -2.31
C ASP A 54 -1.96 -11.38 -1.83
N LYS A 55 -2.25 -11.27 -0.54
CA LYS A 55 -2.63 -10.01 0.09
C LYS A 55 -1.49 -9.00 0.16
N THR A 56 -0.25 -9.44 0.25
CA THR A 56 0.90 -8.53 0.26
C THR A 56 1.12 -7.88 -1.11
N ILE A 57 0.91 -8.65 -2.18
CA ILE A 57 0.95 -8.13 -3.56
C ILE A 57 -0.22 -7.18 -3.82
N LEU A 58 -1.42 -7.52 -3.36
CA LEU A 58 -2.55 -6.60 -3.41
C LEU A 58 -2.21 -5.26 -2.76
N PHE A 59 -1.61 -5.28 -1.57
CA PHE A 59 -1.24 -4.06 -0.88
C PHE A 59 -0.15 -3.28 -1.64
N LEU A 60 0.83 -3.97 -2.24
CA LEU A 60 1.84 -3.35 -3.12
C LEU A 60 1.21 -2.62 -4.32
N LEU A 61 0.22 -3.22 -4.96
CA LEU A 61 -0.51 -2.62 -6.08
C LEU A 61 -1.21 -1.33 -5.66
N LEU A 62 -1.86 -1.32 -4.50
CA LEU A 62 -2.53 -0.13 -3.97
C LEU A 62 -1.53 0.99 -3.61
N LEU A 63 -0.39 0.64 -3.01
CA LEU A 63 0.68 1.61 -2.75
C LEU A 63 1.29 2.16 -4.04
N SER A 64 1.34 1.35 -5.09
CA SER A 64 1.87 1.72 -6.41
C SER A 64 0.83 2.34 -7.33
N SER A 65 -0.45 2.36 -6.93
CA SER A 65 -1.58 2.87 -7.73
C SER A 65 -1.68 2.28 -9.14
N THR A 66 -1.42 0.97 -9.27
CA THR A 66 -1.50 0.22 -10.54
C THR A 66 -2.20 -1.12 -10.30
N ASP A 67 -2.80 -1.69 -11.34
CA ASP A 67 -3.32 -3.07 -11.36
C ASP A 67 -2.31 -4.06 -11.99
N GLN A 68 -1.19 -3.56 -12.51
CA GLN A 68 -0.17 -4.37 -13.17
C GLN A 68 0.88 -4.87 -12.18
N ILE A 69 0.79 -6.15 -11.81
CA ILE A 69 1.72 -6.80 -10.85
C ILE A 69 3.18 -6.66 -11.26
N LYS A 70 3.51 -6.89 -12.54
CA LYS A 70 4.89 -6.82 -13.01
C LYS A 70 5.49 -5.42 -12.87
N GLU A 71 4.70 -4.40 -13.20
CA GLU A 71 5.09 -3.00 -13.08
C GLU A 71 5.37 -2.63 -11.62
N ALA A 72 4.45 -2.99 -10.72
CA ALA A 72 4.60 -2.70 -9.29
C ALA A 72 5.82 -3.39 -8.68
N ILE A 73 6.09 -4.65 -9.04
CA ILE A 73 7.25 -5.39 -8.56
C ILE A 73 8.54 -4.74 -9.07
N GLU A 74 8.65 -4.45 -10.36
CA GLU A 74 9.87 -3.87 -10.93
C GLU A 74 10.13 -2.44 -10.42
N ALA A 75 9.09 -1.63 -10.26
CA ALA A 75 9.20 -0.27 -9.71
C ALA A 75 9.69 -0.26 -8.24
N ASN A 76 9.38 -1.30 -7.48
CA ASN A 76 9.73 -1.43 -6.06
C ASN A 76 10.86 -2.42 -5.78
N LYS A 77 11.50 -2.94 -6.83
CA LYS A 77 12.64 -3.83 -6.70
C LYS A 77 13.82 -3.09 -6.07
N LEU A 78 14.31 -3.63 -4.96
CA LEU A 78 15.47 -3.14 -4.23
C LEU A 78 16.61 -4.14 -4.33
N LYS A 79 17.83 -3.61 -4.45
CA LYS A 79 19.08 -4.37 -4.31
C LYS A 79 19.59 -4.27 -2.89
N GLU A 80 20.43 -5.22 -2.49
CA GLU A 80 21.09 -5.20 -1.18
C GLU A 80 21.75 -3.84 -0.91
N GLY A 81 21.45 -3.24 0.24
CA GLY A 81 21.92 -1.93 0.65
C GLY A 81 21.15 -0.73 0.10
N GLU A 82 20.21 -0.90 -0.84
CA GLU A 82 19.38 0.22 -1.33
C GLU A 82 18.34 0.64 -0.27
N ASP A 83 18.09 1.95 -0.18
CA ASP A 83 17.09 2.50 0.71
C ASP A 83 15.66 2.23 0.20
N GLY A 84 14.76 1.90 1.13
CA GLY A 84 13.33 1.76 0.89
C GLY A 84 12.52 2.17 2.12
N TYR A 85 11.22 1.90 2.06
CA TYR A 85 10.28 2.20 3.13
C TYR A 85 9.46 0.97 3.45
N LEU A 86 9.47 0.56 4.72
CA LEU A 86 8.57 -0.44 5.28
C LEU A 86 7.28 0.28 5.68
N VAL A 87 6.18 -0.11 5.07
CA VAL A 87 4.86 0.45 5.31
C VAL A 87 3.98 -0.62 5.95
N ARG A 88 3.47 -0.34 7.13
CA ARG A 88 2.57 -1.22 7.87
C ARG A 88 1.27 -0.51 8.20
N CYS A 89 0.16 -1.20 7.99
CA CYS A 89 -1.15 -0.74 8.43
C CYS A 89 -1.96 -1.86 9.07
N CYS A 90 -2.74 -1.48 10.08
CA CYS A 90 -3.62 -2.38 10.80
C CYS A 90 -5.07 -1.90 10.76
N LYS A 91 -6.03 -2.82 10.84
CA LYS A 91 -7.48 -2.48 10.83
C LYS A 91 -7.86 -1.44 11.88
N SER A 92 -7.24 -1.50 13.06
CA SER A 92 -7.46 -0.58 14.19
C SER A 92 -7.15 0.88 13.89
N ASP A 93 -6.48 1.16 12.76
CA ASP A 93 -5.99 2.48 12.41
C ASP A 93 -6.90 3.24 11.48
N LEU A 94 -7.84 2.54 10.83
CA LEU A 94 -8.72 3.09 9.80
C LEU A 94 -9.61 4.21 10.32
N GLU A 95 -9.99 4.17 11.60
CA GLU A 95 -10.88 5.16 12.22
C GLU A 95 -10.13 6.36 12.81
N LYS A 96 -8.79 6.36 12.76
CA LYS A 96 -7.94 7.37 13.43
C LYS A 96 -7.35 8.40 12.48
N TYR A 97 -7.83 8.48 11.24
CA TYR A 97 -7.24 9.37 10.24
C TYR A 97 -7.73 10.81 10.39
N SER A 98 -6.78 11.72 10.57
CA SER A 98 -7.01 13.16 10.46
C SER A 98 -7.29 13.56 9.00
N PRO A 99 -7.96 14.69 8.74
CA PRO A 99 -8.00 15.28 7.40
C PRO A 99 -6.59 15.47 6.83
N ILE A 100 -6.43 15.31 5.52
CA ILE A 100 -5.17 15.54 4.80
C ILE A 100 -5.44 16.38 3.57
N ALA A 101 -4.57 17.34 3.28
CA ALA A 101 -4.62 18.11 2.05
C ALA A 101 -3.95 17.32 0.92
N ILE A 102 -4.54 17.39 -0.28
CA ILE A 102 -3.95 16.81 -1.50
C ILE A 102 -3.19 17.92 -2.21
N GLU A 103 -1.88 17.75 -2.38
CA GLU A 103 -0.96 18.84 -2.72
C GLU A 103 -0.51 18.81 -4.18
N SER A 104 -0.71 17.71 -4.90
CA SER A 104 -0.23 17.58 -6.29
C SER A 104 -1.22 16.88 -7.24
N LEU A 105 -1.02 17.09 -8.55
CA LEU A 105 -1.75 16.37 -9.58
C LEU A 105 -1.43 14.87 -9.56
N ASP A 106 -0.17 14.52 -9.39
CA ASP A 106 0.27 13.12 -9.34
C ASP A 106 -0.41 12.36 -8.19
N GLU A 107 -0.49 12.97 -7.01
CA GLU A 107 -1.23 12.43 -5.87
C GLU A 107 -2.71 12.22 -6.20
N ARG A 108 -3.36 13.18 -6.87
CA ARG A 108 -4.76 13.04 -7.32
C ARG A 108 -4.92 11.88 -8.29
N LEU A 109 -3.99 11.71 -9.23
CA LEU A 109 -4.01 10.62 -10.20
C LEU A 109 -3.87 9.27 -9.49
N MET A 110 -2.91 9.14 -8.58
CA MET A 110 -2.71 7.93 -7.77
C MET A 110 -3.97 7.54 -6.99
N LEU A 111 -4.56 8.51 -6.28
CA LEU A 111 -5.80 8.31 -5.53
C LEU A 111 -6.97 7.89 -6.44
N THR A 112 -7.01 8.43 -7.66
CA THR A 112 -8.03 8.10 -8.66
C THR A 112 -7.86 6.69 -9.19
N PHE A 113 -6.63 6.28 -9.53
CA PHE A 113 -6.33 4.92 -9.99
C PHE A 113 -6.73 3.88 -8.95
N ASN A 114 -6.37 4.10 -7.69
CA ASN A 114 -6.80 3.23 -6.58
C ASN A 114 -8.33 3.16 -6.47
N ALA A 115 -9.04 4.28 -6.62
CA ALA A 115 -10.50 4.29 -6.57
C ALA A 115 -11.15 3.57 -7.76
N ILE A 116 -10.54 3.59 -8.95
CA ILE A 116 -11.04 2.91 -10.15
C ILE A 116 -10.77 1.40 -10.07
N ASN A 117 -9.55 1.03 -9.70
CA ASN A 117 -9.09 -0.37 -9.74
C ASN A 117 -9.49 -1.17 -8.48
N SER A 118 -9.99 -0.49 -7.44
CA SER A 118 -10.54 -1.17 -6.27
C SER A 118 -11.96 -1.69 -6.52
N PRO A 119 -12.29 -2.89 -6.04
CA PRO A 119 -13.66 -3.40 -6.12
C PRO A 119 -14.61 -2.49 -5.36
N LYS A 120 -15.68 -2.07 -6.04
CA LYS A 120 -16.74 -1.27 -5.43
C LYS A 120 -17.56 -2.16 -4.51
N ARG A 121 -17.75 -1.71 -3.28
CA ARG A 121 -18.78 -2.27 -2.40
C ARG A 121 -20.13 -1.81 -2.96
N HIS A 122 -20.93 -2.71 -3.51
CA HIS A 122 -22.32 -2.38 -3.77
C HIS A 122 -23.01 -2.21 -2.41
N PRO A 123 -23.66 -1.06 -2.13
CA PRO A 123 -24.47 -0.94 -0.93
C PRO A 123 -25.55 -2.02 -0.97
N LYS A 124 -25.67 -2.75 0.14
CA LYS A 124 -26.81 -3.64 0.40
C LYS A 124 -28.00 -2.81 0.84
#